data_AF-A0A7X3LAG3-F1
#
_entry.id   AF-A0A7X3LAG3-F1
#
_cell.length_a   1.000
_cell.length_b   1.000
_cell.length_c   1.000
_cell.angle_alpha   90.00
_cell.angle_beta   90.00
_cell.angle_gamma   90.00
#
_symmetry.space_group_name_H-M   'P 1'
#
loop_
_entity.id
_entity.type
_entity.pdbx_description
1 polymer ?
#
loop_
_entity_poly.entity_id
_entity_poly.type
_entity_poly.pdbx_seq_one_letter_code
_entity_poly.pdbx_strand_id
1 'polypeptide(L)'
;MIRRLVALIALGACLAGCQTDTVYVDRIQFVRPAIAPSLLSCKPEPAAPAPTAKMRAVAPYVVDLAEAGEDCRRKLDTVRARLSEPTPPPAAPADPAPAAESPAS
;
A
#
# COMPACT_ATOMS: atom_id res chain seq x y z
N MET A 1 -27.11 -19.29 50.76
CA MET A 1 -25.98 -20.01 50.12
C MET A 1 -26.06 -19.98 48.59
N ILE A 2 -27.22 -20.23 47.99
CA ILE A 2 -27.45 -20.23 46.52
C ILE A 2 -27.05 -18.90 45.83
N ARG A 3 -27.32 -17.75 46.46
CA ARG A 3 -26.99 -16.42 45.90
C ARG A 3 -25.48 -16.15 45.75
N ARG A 4 -24.63 -16.80 46.57
CA ARG A 4 -23.17 -16.73 46.46
C ARG A 4 -22.64 -17.64 45.35
N LEU A 5 -23.27 -18.79 45.13
CA LEU A 5 -22.95 -19.70 44.03
C LEU A 5 -23.24 -19.07 42.67
N VAL A 6 -24.39 -18.40 42.51
CA VAL A 6 -24.74 -17.71 41.25
C VAL A 6 -23.77 -16.57 40.95
N ALA A 7 -23.34 -15.82 41.96
CA ALA A 7 -22.37 -14.73 41.78
C ALA A 7 -20.98 -15.24 41.35
N LEU A 8 -20.54 -16.40 41.87
CA LEU A 8 -19.27 -17.00 41.48
C LEU A 8 -19.30 -17.56 40.04
N ILE A 9 -20.42 -18.15 39.63
CA ILE A 9 -20.60 -18.65 38.25
C ILE A 9 -20.64 -17.48 37.25
N ALA A 10 -21.37 -16.41 37.57
CA ALA A 10 -21.45 -15.23 36.71
C ALA A 10 -20.09 -14.52 36.57
N LEU A 11 -19.33 -14.43 37.67
CA LEU A 11 -17.98 -13.86 37.64
C LEU A 11 -17.04 -14.71 36.76
N GLY A 12 -17.06 -16.05 36.91
CA GLY A 12 -16.25 -16.93 36.06
C GLY A 12 -16.56 -16.82 34.56
N ALA A 13 -17.84 -16.65 34.19
CA ALA A 13 -18.25 -16.49 32.80
C ALA A 13 -17.75 -15.18 32.17
N CYS A 14 -17.66 -14.10 32.93
CA CYS A 14 -17.13 -12.83 32.44
C CYS A 14 -15.61 -12.85 32.17
N LEU A 15 -14.83 -13.71 32.85
CA LEU A 15 -13.38 -13.78 32.66
C LEU A 15 -12.96 -14.66 31.47
N ALA A 16 -13.84 -15.52 30.95
CA ALA A 16 -13.53 -16.40 29.81
C ALA A 16 -13.65 -15.71 28.43
N GLY A 17 -14.14 -14.47 28.38
CA GLY A 17 -14.43 -13.75 27.13
C GLY A 17 -13.25 -13.01 26.48
N CYS A 18 -12.08 -12.96 27.12
CA CYS A 18 -10.88 -12.36 26.50
C CYS A 18 -10.22 -13.35 25.53
N GLN A 19 -10.91 -13.69 24.44
CA GLN A 19 -10.28 -14.35 23.30
C GLN A 19 -9.57 -13.28 22.47
N THR A 20 -8.31 -13.01 22.82
CA THR A 20 -7.44 -12.17 22.00
C THR A 20 -7.10 -12.93 20.74
N ASP A 21 -7.64 -12.50 19.58
CA ASP A 21 -7.23 -13.05 18.29
C ASP A 21 -5.74 -12.79 18.07
N THR A 22 -4.96 -13.87 18.07
CA THR A 22 -3.54 -13.80 17.73
C THR A 22 -3.40 -13.77 16.21
N VAL A 23 -3.12 -12.58 15.67
CA VAL A 23 -2.80 -12.43 14.26
C VAL A 23 -1.38 -12.98 14.02
N TYR A 24 -1.30 -14.19 13.45
CA TYR A 24 -0.03 -14.76 12.99
C TYR A 24 0.30 -14.25 11.59
N VAL A 25 1.46 -13.60 11.44
CA VAL A 25 1.99 -13.20 10.13
C VAL A 25 2.70 -14.41 9.53
N ASP A 26 2.00 -15.16 8.68
CA ASP A 26 2.51 -16.41 8.08
C ASP A 26 3.51 -16.16 6.93
N ARG A 27 3.44 -14.98 6.27
CA ARG A 27 4.37 -14.63 5.19
C ARG A 27 4.50 -13.12 4.97
N ILE A 28 5.73 -12.62 4.96
CA ILE A 28 6.05 -11.28 4.46
C ILE A 28 6.23 -11.37 2.95
N GLN A 29 5.34 -10.74 2.18
CA GLN A 29 5.49 -10.63 0.73
C GLN A 29 6.00 -9.24 0.34
N PHE A 30 7.19 -9.19 -0.27
CA PHE A 30 7.72 -7.95 -0.83
C PHE A 30 7.15 -7.75 -2.24
N VAL A 31 6.12 -6.92 -2.37
CA VAL A 31 5.56 -6.55 -3.66
C VAL A 31 6.36 -5.36 -4.20
N ARG A 32 7.02 -5.53 -5.36
CA ARG A 32 7.58 -4.43 -6.14
C ARG A 32 6.60 -4.09 -7.26
N PRO A 33 5.83 -2.99 -7.14
CA PRO A 33 4.92 -2.58 -8.20
C PRO A 33 5.72 -2.25 -9.47
N ALA A 34 5.26 -2.78 -10.60
CA ALA A 34 5.84 -2.49 -11.90
C ALA A 34 5.42 -1.07 -12.34
N ILE A 35 6.38 -0.16 -12.42
CA ILE A 35 6.16 1.22 -12.88
C ILE A 35 6.75 1.37 -14.28
N ALA A 36 5.95 1.91 -15.21
CA ALA A 36 6.43 2.18 -16.56
C ALA A 36 7.60 3.18 -16.54
N PRO A 37 8.71 2.94 -17.27
CA PRO A 37 9.87 3.82 -17.26
C PRO A 37 9.57 5.26 -17.69
N SER A 38 8.59 5.44 -18.57
CA SER A 38 8.13 6.74 -19.05
C SER A 38 7.52 7.63 -17.94
N LEU A 39 7.05 7.02 -16.84
CA LEU A 39 6.56 7.75 -15.67
C LEU A 39 7.69 8.20 -14.75
N LEU A 40 8.88 7.60 -14.88
CA LEU A 40 10.06 7.89 -14.06
C LEU A 40 10.95 8.98 -14.67
N SER A 41 10.58 9.52 -15.83
CA SER A 41 11.29 10.60 -16.50
C SER A 41 10.31 11.72 -16.84
N CYS A 42 10.61 12.93 -16.37
CA CYS A 42 9.82 14.13 -16.65
C CYS A 42 10.40 14.86 -17.89
N LYS A 43 9.57 15.68 -18.55
CA LYS A 43 10.06 16.67 -19.52
C LYS A 43 11.20 17.48 -18.87
N PRO A 44 12.32 17.72 -19.57
CA PRO A 44 13.43 18.44 -19.00
C PRO A 44 13.02 19.86 -18.62
N GLU A 45 13.59 20.36 -17.53
CA GLU A 45 13.43 21.76 -17.13
C GLU A 45 14.07 22.68 -18.20
N PRO A 46 13.35 23.70 -18.69
CA PRO A 46 13.90 24.61 -19.67
C PRO A 46 15.02 25.46 -19.07
N ALA A 47 16.00 25.83 -19.88
CA ALA A 47 17.08 26.72 -19.45
C ALA A 47 16.54 28.12 -19.16
N ALA A 48 16.85 28.64 -17.97
CA ALA A 48 16.51 30.01 -17.62
C ALA A 48 17.15 31.02 -18.59
N PRO A 49 16.42 32.07 -19.00
CA PRO A 49 17.00 33.15 -19.80
C PRO A 49 18.18 33.78 -19.05
N ALA A 50 19.24 34.14 -19.79
CA ALA A 50 20.37 34.87 -19.21
C ALA A 50 19.90 36.19 -18.57
N PRO A 51 20.60 36.73 -17.56
CA PRO A 51 20.25 38.02 -16.96
C PRO A 51 20.24 39.19 -17.98
N THR A 52 20.99 39.06 -19.07
CA THR A 52 21.06 40.02 -20.18
C THR A 52 20.00 39.78 -21.26
N ALA A 53 19.16 38.76 -21.12
CA ALA A 53 18.12 38.44 -22.09
C ALA A 53 17.05 39.53 -22.14
N LYS A 54 16.49 39.74 -23.34
CA LYS A 54 15.36 40.67 -23.54
C LYS A 54 14.12 40.12 -22.82
N MET A 55 13.30 41.01 -22.26
CA MET A 55 12.03 40.63 -21.59
C MET A 55 11.13 39.72 -22.43
N ARG A 56 11.13 39.85 -23.76
CA ARG A 56 10.39 38.97 -24.67
C ARG A 56 10.73 37.48 -24.54
N ALA A 57 11.92 37.14 -24.02
CA ALA A 57 12.35 35.76 -23.82
C ALA A 57 11.77 35.12 -22.55
N VAL A 58 11.21 35.91 -21.64
CA VAL A 58 10.63 35.42 -20.39
C VAL A 58 9.29 34.71 -20.63
N ALA A 59 8.45 35.25 -21.50
CA ALA A 59 7.14 34.68 -21.81
C ALA A 59 7.22 33.22 -22.29
N PRO A 60 8.01 32.86 -23.32
CA PRO A 60 8.12 31.46 -23.74
C PRO A 60 8.75 30.58 -22.66
N TYR A 61 9.75 31.08 -21.92
CA TYR A 61 10.36 30.34 -20.81
C TYR A 61 9.33 29.95 -19.73
N VAL A 62 8.46 30.87 -19.32
CA VAL A 62 7.43 30.59 -18.30
C VAL A 62 6.44 29.54 -18.80
N VAL A 63 6.08 29.56 -20.08
CA VAL A 63 5.21 28.54 -20.68
C VAL A 63 5.90 27.17 -20.68
N ASP A 64 7.13 27.09 -21.18
CA ASP A 64 7.91 25.84 -21.22
C ASP A 64 8.09 25.26 -19.82
N LEU A 65 8.33 26.12 -18.82
CA LEU A 65 8.52 25.73 -17.43
C LEU A 65 7.22 25.19 -16.82
N ALA A 66 6.09 25.85 -17.10
CA ALA A 66 4.78 25.41 -16.65
C ALA A 66 4.43 24.04 -17.23
N GLU A 67 4.66 23.83 -18.53
CA GLU A 67 4.43 22.55 -19.21
C GLU A 67 5.32 21.43 -18.65
N ALA A 68 6.61 21.70 -18.43
CA ALA A 68 7.52 20.72 -17.84
C ALA A 68 7.10 20.33 -16.42
N GLY A 69 6.68 21.32 -15.62
CA GLY A 69 6.16 21.08 -14.28
C GLY A 69 4.84 20.29 -14.27
N GLU A 70 3.93 20.56 -15.21
CA GLU A 70 2.67 19.82 -15.33
C GLU A 70 2.89 18.36 -15.71
N ASP A 71 3.78 18.10 -16.68
CA ASP A 71 4.16 16.74 -17.07
C ASP A 71 4.65 15.93 -15.87
N CYS A 72 5.52 16.53 -15.06
CA CYS A 72 6.10 15.85 -13.91
C CYS A 72 5.06 15.57 -12.82
N ARG A 73 4.21 16.54 -12.48
CA ARG A 73 3.13 16.36 -11.50
C ARG A 73 2.17 15.25 -11.92
N ARG A 74 1.72 15.26 -13.18
CA ARG A 74 0.81 14.25 -13.72
C ARG A 74 1.39 12.83 -13.68
N LYS A 75 2.68 12.67 -14.02
CA LYS A 75 3.37 11.39 -13.94
C LYS A 75 3.53 10.90 -12.50
N LEU A 76 3.91 11.79 -11.58
CA LEU A 76 4.05 11.45 -10.16
C LEU A 76 2.72 11.08 -9.50
N ASP A 77 1.62 11.73 -9.88
CA ASP A 77 0.29 11.37 -9.38
C ASP A 77 -0.11 9.96 -9.85
N THR A 78 0.23 9.61 -11.09
CA THR A 78 0.04 8.25 -11.63
C THR A 78 0.86 7.22 -10.84
N VAL A 79 2.13 7.54 -10.54
CA VAL A 79 2.99 6.68 -9.71
C VAL A 79 2.39 6.50 -8.32
N ARG A 80 1.96 7.59 -7.67
CA ARG A 80 1.34 7.54 -6.35
C ARG A 80 0.11 6.63 -6.34
N ALA A 81 -0.77 6.76 -7.34
CA ALA A 81 -1.93 5.91 -7.47
C ALA A 81 -1.57 4.42 -7.55
N ARG A 82 -0.52 4.07 -8.30
CA ARG A 82 -0.03 2.68 -8.40
C ARG A 82 0.60 2.16 -7.12
N LEU A 83 1.27 3.01 -6.36
CA LEU A 83 1.87 2.63 -5.08
C LEU A 83 0.83 2.49 -3.95
N SER A 84 -0.30 3.19 -4.06
CA SER A 84 -1.39 3.14 -3.09
C SER A 84 -2.43 2.05 -3.40
N GLU A 85 -2.31 1.35 -4.52
CA GLU A 85 -3.21 0.26 -4.88
C GLU A 85 -3.10 -0.85 -3.82
N PRO A 86 -4.17 -1.19 -3.09
CA PRO A 86 -4.15 -2.28 -2.13
C PRO A 86 -3.84 -3.58 -2.88
N THR A 87 -2.75 -4.25 -2.51
CA THR A 87 -2.45 -5.57 -3.05
C THR A 87 -3.64 -6.49 -2.78
N PRO A 88 -4.28 -7.08 -3.80
CA PRO A 88 -5.36 -8.03 -3.58
C PRO A 88 -4.83 -9.20 -2.73
N PRO A 89 -5.63 -9.72 -1.79
CA PRO A 89 -5.20 -10.83 -0.96
C PRO A 89 -4.75 -11.98 -1.87
N PRO A 90 -3.67 -12.69 -1.51
CA PRO A 90 -3.25 -13.85 -2.28
C PRO A 90 -4.44 -14.79 -2.41
N ALA A 91 -4.70 -15.29 -3.63
CA ALA A 91 -5.71 -16.30 -3.86
C ALA A 91 -5.48 -17.42 -2.83
N ALA A 92 -6.54 -17.77 -2.09
CA ALA A 92 -6.47 -18.80 -1.07
C ALA A 92 -5.79 -20.04 -1.68
N PRO A 93 -4.82 -20.66 -0.96
CA PRO A 93 -4.25 -21.91 -1.45
C PRO A 93 -5.40 -22.90 -1.66
N ALA A 94 -5.43 -23.56 -2.82
CA ALA A 94 -6.32 -24.68 -3.05
C ALA A 94 -6.13 -25.68 -1.90
N ASP A 95 -7.24 -26.16 -1.34
CA ASP A 95 -7.26 -27.01 -0.16
C ASP A 95 -6.16 -28.09 -0.24
N PRO A 96 -5.37 -28.28 0.82
CA PRO A 96 -4.41 -29.37 0.84
C PRO A 96 -5.18 -30.68 0.62
N ALA A 97 -4.78 -31.43 -0.39
CA ALA A 97 -5.28 -32.77 -0.65
C ALA A 97 -5.29 -33.57 0.67
N PRO A 98 -6.36 -34.33 0.97
CA PRO A 98 -6.49 -35.03 2.25
C PRO A 98 -5.24 -35.87 2.49
N ALA A 99 -4.61 -35.62 3.64
CA ALA A 99 -3.45 -36.37 4.10
C ALA A 99 -3.77 -37.87 4.02
N ALA A 100 -3.02 -38.60 3.21
CA ALA A 100 -3.13 -40.04 3.14
C ALA A 100 -2.85 -40.61 4.54
N GLU A 101 -3.85 -41.28 5.11
CA GLU A 101 -3.70 -42.12 6.30
C GLU A 101 -2.56 -43.12 6.07
N SER A 102 -1.49 -43.00 6.84
CA SER A 102 -0.43 -44.00 6.92
C SER A 102 -0.90 -45.12 7.85
N PRO A 103 -1.02 -46.38 7.40
CA PRO A 103 -1.38 -47.47 8.30
C PRO A 103 -0.23 -47.76 9.27
N ALA A 104 -0.56 -47.78 10.57
CA ALA A 104 0.32 -48.28 11.62
C ALA A 104 0.63 -49.77 11.37
N SER A 105 1.89 -50.16 11.56
CA SER A 105 2.34 -51.56 11.66
C SER A 105 3.07 -51.75 12.97
#